data_AF-A0A1H7XDP0-F1
#
_entry.id   AF-A0A1H7XDP0-F1
#
_cell.length_a   1.000
_cell.length_b   1.000
_cell.length_c   1.000
_cell.angle_alpha   90.00
_cell.angle_beta   90.00
_cell.angle_gamma   90.00
#
_symmetry.space_group_name_H-M   'P 1'
#
loop_
_entity.id
_entity.type
_entity.pdbx_description
1 polymer ?
#
loop_
_entity_poly.entity_id
_entity_poly.type
_entity_poly.pdbx_seq_one_letter_code
_entity_poly.pdbx_strand_id
1 'polypeptide(L)'
;MTAYVPGITETDLKKIVLAIQQLAAGRSNAVGSVTLSIGAASTTVTTTNCAVGSVPILVPASATAAAEVGNGTMYVSAVANGAFTITHANAATAGRLFLYAVVG
;
A
#
# COMPACT_ATOMS: atom_id res chain seq x y z
N MET A 1 -2.12 10.71 -4.01
CA MET A 1 -1.39 12.00 -4.08
C MET A 1 0.10 11.65 -4.12
N THR A 2 0.84 12.10 -5.13
CA THR A 2 2.27 11.77 -5.28
C THR A 2 3.16 12.91 -4.77
N ALA A 3 4.27 12.54 -4.15
CA ALA A 3 5.37 13.43 -3.82
C ALA A 3 6.30 13.56 -5.04
N TYR A 4 6.76 14.78 -5.29
CA TYR A 4 7.82 15.06 -6.24
C TYR A 4 9.13 14.45 -5.74
N VAL A 5 9.79 13.67 -6.59
CA VAL A 5 11.07 13.03 -6.29
C VAL A 5 12.13 13.68 -7.19
N PRO A 6 13.00 14.54 -6.63
CA PRO A 6 14.13 15.09 -7.35
C PRO A 6 15.04 13.98 -7.88
N GLY A 7 15.61 14.18 -9.07
CA GLY A 7 16.66 13.28 -9.56
C GLY A 7 17.94 13.42 -8.72
N ILE A 8 18.78 12.39 -8.73
CA ILE A 8 20.05 12.38 -7.97
C ILE A 8 21.01 13.53 -8.35
N THR A 9 20.88 14.05 -9.57
CA THR A 9 21.68 15.17 -10.09
C THR A 9 20.94 16.50 -10.04
N GLU A 10 19.79 16.59 -9.35
CA GLU A 10 19.01 17.83 -9.27
C GLU A 10 19.76 18.87 -8.43
N THR A 11 19.83 20.10 -8.96
CA THR A 11 20.54 21.21 -8.33
C THR A 11 19.64 22.41 -8.04
N ASP A 12 18.41 22.41 -8.56
CA ASP A 12 17.44 23.47 -8.27
C ASP A 12 16.88 23.32 -6.85
N LEU A 13 17.32 24.23 -5.97
CA LEU A 13 16.91 24.30 -4.58
C LEU A 13 15.38 24.37 -4.42
N LYS A 14 14.65 25.00 -5.35
CA LYS A 14 13.19 25.12 -5.23
C LYS A 14 12.51 23.77 -5.35
N LYS A 15 13.00 22.91 -6.24
CA LYS A 15 12.47 21.55 -6.43
C LYS A 15 12.78 20.64 -5.25
N ILE A 16 13.97 20.78 -4.68
CA ILE A 16 14.36 20.05 -3.46
C ILE A 16 13.48 20.48 -2.28
N VAL A 17 13.31 21.78 -2.08
CA VAL A 17 12.43 22.34 -1.03
C VAL A 17 10.98 21.91 -1.23
N LEU A 18 10.50 21.86 -2.48
CA LEU A 18 9.16 21.37 -2.79
C LEU A 18 8.98 19.90 -2.39
N ALA A 19 9.94 19.04 -2.69
CA ALA A 19 9.92 17.63 -2.30
C ALA A 19 9.83 17.47 -0.78
N ILE A 20 10.64 18.22 -0.04
CA ILE A 20 10.66 18.19 1.44
C ILE A 20 9.33 18.69 2.01
N GLN A 21 8.78 19.81 1.51
CA GLN A 21 7.49 20.31 1.96
C GLN A 21 6.35 19.31 1.69
N GLN A 22 6.38 18.66 0.52
CA GLN A 22 5.40 17.64 0.18
C GLN A 22 5.49 16.41 1.09
N LEU A 23 6.70 15.98 1.43
CA LEU A 23 6.92 14.89 2.38
C LEU A 23 6.41 15.28 3.78
N ALA A 24 6.71 16.51 4.25
CA ALA A 24 6.22 17.02 5.53
C ALA A 24 4.68 17.16 5.57
N ALA A 25 4.05 17.41 4.42
CA ALA A 25 2.59 17.40 4.27
C ALA A 25 1.99 15.98 4.18
N GLY A 26 2.77 14.93 4.42
CA GLY A 26 2.33 13.54 4.44
C GLY A 26 2.18 12.90 3.06
N ARG A 27 2.72 13.50 1.99
CA ARG A 27 2.72 12.87 0.68
C ARG A 27 3.78 11.78 0.63
N SER A 28 3.37 10.58 0.22
CA SER A 28 4.27 9.47 -0.06
C SER A 28 3.84 8.77 -1.34
N ASN A 29 4.80 8.32 -2.14
CA ASN A 29 4.54 7.52 -3.34
C ASN A 29 4.32 6.04 -3.01
N ALA A 30 4.53 5.63 -1.76
CA ALA A 30 4.37 4.25 -1.30
C ALA A 30 2.95 3.97 -0.78
N VAL A 31 1.92 4.53 -1.43
CA VAL A 31 0.51 4.35 -1.04
C VAL A 31 -0.33 3.90 -2.24
N GLY A 32 -1.44 3.21 -1.99
CA GLY A 32 -2.35 2.79 -3.04
C GLY A 32 -3.61 2.13 -2.49
N SER A 33 -4.32 1.41 -3.35
CA SER A 33 -5.49 0.64 -2.98
C SER A 33 -5.46 -0.77 -3.58
N VAL A 34 -6.11 -1.70 -2.90
CA VAL A 34 -6.27 -3.09 -3.34
C VAL A 34 -7.68 -3.55 -3.01
N THR A 35 -8.32 -4.25 -3.95
CA THR A 35 -9.54 -5.02 -3.66
C THR A 35 -9.17 -6.48 -3.56
N LEU A 36 -9.52 -7.13 -2.44
CA LEU A 36 -9.23 -8.56 -2.26
C LEU A 36 -9.97 -9.39 -3.30
N SER A 37 -9.29 -10.40 -3.86
CA SER A 37 -9.87 -11.30 -4.85
C SER A 37 -11.05 -12.09 -4.28
N ILE A 38 -12.09 -12.25 -5.10
CA ILE A 38 -13.27 -13.06 -4.78
C ILE A 38 -12.95 -14.53 -5.05
N GLY A 39 -13.37 -15.45 -4.18
CA GLY A 39 -13.18 -16.88 -4.39
C GLY A 39 -11.72 -17.36 -4.21
N ALA A 40 -10.84 -16.53 -3.68
CA ALA A 40 -9.44 -16.85 -3.41
C ALA A 40 -9.08 -16.57 -1.94
N ALA A 41 -8.06 -17.27 -1.43
CA ALA A 41 -7.53 -17.09 -0.08
C ALA A 41 -6.33 -16.12 0.00
N SER A 42 -5.90 -15.58 -1.15
CA SER A 42 -4.76 -14.68 -1.23
C SER A 42 -4.90 -13.66 -2.35
N THR A 43 -4.37 -12.46 -2.13
CA THR A 43 -4.26 -11.40 -3.13
C THR A 43 -2.82 -10.86 -3.14
N THR A 44 -2.18 -10.82 -4.31
CA THR A 44 -0.86 -10.20 -4.49
C THR A 44 -1.02 -8.77 -5.00
N VAL A 45 -0.38 -7.83 -4.32
CA VAL A 45 -0.37 -6.41 -4.65
C VAL A 45 0.98 -6.04 -5.22
N THR A 46 1.00 -5.57 -6.46
CA THR A 46 2.21 -5.06 -7.11
C THR A 46 2.38 -3.57 -6.79
N THR A 47 3.52 -3.21 -6.22
CA THR A 47 3.88 -1.82 -5.91
C THR A 47 5.40 -1.66 -5.95
N THR A 48 5.87 -0.81 -6.86
CA THR A 48 7.31 -0.60 -7.13
C THR A 48 8.09 -0.05 -5.94
N ASN A 49 7.40 0.57 -4.98
CA ASN A 49 7.99 1.15 -3.76
C ASN A 49 8.00 0.17 -2.58
N CYS A 50 7.71 -1.11 -2.82
CA CYS A 50 7.83 -2.17 -1.83
C CYS A 50 9.15 -2.91 -2.04
N ALA A 51 9.92 -3.09 -0.97
CA ALA A 51 11.17 -3.84 -0.98
C ALA A 51 11.13 -4.92 0.11
N VAL A 52 12.10 -5.84 0.06
CA VAL A 52 12.29 -6.81 1.16
C VAL A 52 12.60 -6.04 2.45
N GLY A 53 11.81 -6.29 3.50
CA GLY A 53 11.90 -5.56 4.77
C GLY A 53 10.92 -4.40 4.92
N SER A 54 10.19 -4.02 3.86
CA SER A 54 9.09 -3.07 3.98
C SER A 54 7.92 -3.64 4.79
N VAL A 55 7.16 -2.75 5.41
CA VAL A 55 5.98 -3.05 6.21
C VAL A 55 4.74 -2.49 5.50
N PRO A 56 3.94 -3.35 4.83
CA PRO A 56 2.65 -2.96 4.28
C PRO A 56 1.63 -2.78 5.41
N ILE A 57 1.06 -1.59 5.51
CA ILE A 57 0.00 -1.23 6.44
C ILE A 57 -1.28 -1.10 5.63
N LEU A 58 -2.29 -1.91 5.96
CA LEU A 58 -3.59 -1.93 5.28
C LEU A 58 -4.67 -1.32 6.17
N VAL A 59 -5.51 -0.48 5.57
CA VAL A 59 -6.65 0.15 6.23
C VAL A 59 -7.91 -0.17 5.43
N PRO A 60 -8.96 -0.73 6.06
CA PRO A 60 -10.21 -1.03 5.36
C PRO A 60 -10.88 0.26 4.89
N ALA A 61 -11.32 0.28 3.62
CA ALA A 61 -11.99 1.43 2.99
C ALA A 61 -13.43 1.10 2.52
N SER A 62 -13.94 -0.06 2.90
CA SER A 62 -15.34 -0.46 2.72
C SER A 62 -15.84 -1.22 3.95
N ALA A 63 -17.17 -1.28 4.13
CA ALA A 63 -17.77 -2.05 5.23
C ALA A 63 -17.43 -3.54 5.14
N THR A 64 -17.38 -4.10 3.92
CA THR A 64 -17.00 -5.51 3.72
C THR A 64 -15.52 -5.76 3.99
N ALA A 65 -14.64 -4.78 3.74
CA ALA A 65 -13.24 -4.85 4.16
C ALA A 65 -13.08 -4.77 5.69
N ALA A 66 -13.84 -3.89 6.36
CA ALA A 66 -13.82 -3.80 7.81
C ALA A 66 -14.29 -5.10 8.48
N ALA A 67 -15.30 -5.75 7.91
CA ALA A 67 -15.75 -7.07 8.35
C ALA A 67 -14.66 -8.15 8.19
N GLU A 68 -13.88 -8.12 7.10
CA GLU A 68 -12.74 -9.03 6.91
C GLU A 68 -11.67 -8.84 8.00
N VAL A 69 -11.35 -7.59 8.36
CA VAL A 69 -10.43 -7.30 9.48
C VAL A 69 -10.97 -7.85 10.79
N GLY A 70 -12.27 -7.65 11.06
CA GLY A 70 -12.94 -8.19 12.25
C GLY A 70 -12.98 -9.73 12.30
N ASN A 71 -12.92 -10.39 11.15
CA ASN A 71 -12.87 -11.86 11.07
C ASN A 71 -11.49 -12.42 11.47
N GLY A 72 -10.44 -11.59 11.51
CA GLY A 72 -9.11 -11.98 11.97
C GLY A 72 -8.34 -12.93 11.05
N THR A 73 -8.81 -13.15 9.82
CA THR A 73 -8.20 -14.04 8.82
C THR A 73 -7.17 -13.35 7.94
N MET A 74 -7.03 -12.03 8.06
CA MET A 74 -6.21 -11.21 7.16
C MET A 74 -4.83 -10.92 7.75
N TYR A 75 -3.77 -11.23 7.00
CA TYR A 75 -2.39 -10.85 7.33
C TYR A 75 -1.52 -10.76 6.07
N VAL A 76 -0.41 -10.01 6.15
CA VAL A 76 0.60 -9.96 5.09
C VAL A 76 1.47 -11.22 5.19
N SER A 77 1.41 -12.10 4.20
CA SER A 77 2.09 -13.40 4.21
C SER A 77 3.44 -13.40 3.50
N ALA A 78 3.67 -12.46 2.59
CA ALA A 78 4.96 -12.28 1.93
C ALA A 78 5.19 -10.81 1.56
N VAL A 79 6.45 -10.38 1.65
CA VAL A 79 6.92 -9.08 1.15
C VAL A 79 8.12 -9.35 0.25
N ALA A 80 8.03 -8.89 -1.00
CA ALA A 80 9.05 -9.07 -2.01
C ALA A 80 9.37 -7.74 -2.68
N ASN A 81 10.44 -7.71 -3.48
CA ASN A 81 10.77 -6.52 -4.23
C ASN A 81 9.70 -6.26 -5.29
N GLY A 82 9.07 -5.09 -5.24
CA GLY A 82 7.98 -4.69 -6.11
C GLY A 82 6.59 -5.25 -5.77
N ALA A 83 6.43 -6.01 -4.68
CA ALA A 83 5.13 -6.61 -4.34
C ALA A 83 5.00 -7.08 -2.89
N PHE A 84 3.76 -7.25 -2.43
CA PHE A 84 3.45 -7.98 -1.21
C PHE A 84 2.20 -8.85 -1.39
N THR A 85 2.07 -9.90 -0.58
CA THR A 85 0.94 -10.83 -0.64
C THR A 85 0.14 -10.76 0.66
N ILE A 86 -1.17 -10.68 0.50
CA ILE A 86 -2.15 -10.66 1.57
C ILE A 86 -2.83 -12.02 1.59
N THR A 87 -2.77 -12.73 2.72
CA THR A 87 -3.65 -13.86 2.99
C THR A 87 -4.93 -13.34 3.63
N HIS A 88 -6.08 -13.87 3.22
CA HIS A 88 -7.41 -13.48 3.72
C HIS A 88 -8.41 -14.63 3.57
N ALA A 89 -9.62 -14.49 4.11
CA ALA A 89 -10.66 -15.49 3.94
C ALA A 89 -11.01 -15.67 2.46
N ASN A 90 -11.18 -16.93 2.05
CA ASN A 90 -11.82 -17.24 0.78
C ASN A 90 -13.31 -16.96 0.91
N ALA A 91 -13.78 -15.91 0.25
CA ALA A 91 -15.16 -15.47 0.30
C ALA A 91 -15.65 -15.02 -1.07
N ALA A 92 -16.96 -15.21 -1.31
CA ALA A 92 -17.67 -14.68 -2.47
C ALA A 92 -18.00 -13.17 -2.35
N THR A 93 -17.72 -12.57 -1.19
CA THR A 93 -18.04 -11.17 -0.88
C THR A 93 -17.19 -10.22 -1.73
N ALA A 94 -17.87 -9.47 -2.59
CA ALA A 94 -17.26 -8.45 -3.43
C ALA A 94 -16.92 -7.17 -2.65
N GLY A 95 -16.07 -6.33 -3.25
CA GLY A 95 -15.84 -4.96 -2.79
C GLY A 95 -15.06 -4.83 -1.48
N ARG A 96 -14.27 -5.86 -1.11
CA ARG A 96 -13.33 -5.81 0.03
C ARG A 96 -12.14 -4.90 -0.30
N LEU A 97 -12.36 -3.59 -0.26
CA LEU A 97 -11.41 -2.54 -0.64
C LEU A 97 -10.56 -2.10 0.56
N PHE A 98 -9.25 -2.10 0.38
CA PHE A 98 -8.28 -1.59 1.32
C PHE A 98 -7.48 -0.45 0.70
N LEU A 99 -7.15 0.55 1.50
CA LEU A 99 -6.04 1.45 1.24
C LEU A 99 -4.80 0.85 1.87
N TYR A 100 -3.65 1.07 1.27
CA TYR A 100 -2.38 0.66 1.85
C TYR A 100 -1.34 1.77 1.82
N ALA A 101 -0.44 1.71 2.79
CA ALA A 101 0.83 2.42 2.79
C ALA A 101 1.94 1.40 3.02
N VAL A 102 3.05 1.52 2.31
CA VAL A 102 4.23 0.69 2.49
C VAL A 102 5.31 1.58 3.12
N VAL A 103 5.84 1.15 4.26
CA VAL A 103 6.86 1.90 5.02
C VAL A 103 8.10 1.03 5.14
N GLY A 104 9.27 1.56 4.84
CA GLY A 104 10.55 0.86 4.91
C GLY A 104 11.69 1.71 4.41
#